data_AF-A0A916QM40-F1
#
_entry.id   AF-A0A916QM40-F1
#
_cell.length_a   1.000
_cell.length_b   1.000
_cell.length_c   1.000
_cell.angle_alpha   90.00
_cell.angle_beta   90.00
_cell.angle_gamma   90.00
#
_symmetry.space_group_name_H-M   'P 1'
#
loop_
_entity.id
_entity.type
_entity.pdbx_description
1 polymer ?
#
loop_
_entity_poly.entity_id
_entity_poly.type
_entity_poly.pdbx_seq_one_letter_code
_entity_poly.pdbx_strand_id
1 'polypeptide(L)'
;MGLLDRVWRVIRANVNTLISGAEDPEKVLEQTVTEMQNDLVKLRQAVAQAIATQKRTERQYSQAQSTADEWYRRAQLALQKGQENLAREALTRRKSYQETATAMKVQVEQQKQVMEKLKQNMRQLEQKISEAKLKRICILLGHVLLRPRKS
;
A
#
# COMPACT_ATOMS: atom_id res chain seq x y z
N MET A 1 14.66 -12.57 -1.99
CA MET A 1 13.87 -12.00 -3.09
C MET A 1 12.50 -11.64 -2.53
N GLY A 2 12.19 -10.35 -2.34
CA GLY A 2 10.94 -9.91 -1.73
C GLY A 2 9.74 -10.01 -2.68
N LEU A 3 8.53 -10.08 -2.13
CA LEU A 3 7.26 -9.98 -2.89
C LEU A 3 7.28 -8.76 -3.82
N LEU A 4 7.73 -7.62 -3.30
CA LEU A 4 7.82 -6.37 -4.05
C LEU A 4 8.79 -6.49 -5.22
N ASP A 5 9.94 -7.14 -5.06
CA ASP A 5 10.90 -7.33 -6.15
C ASP A 5 10.33 -8.17 -7.30
N ARG A 6 9.50 -9.17 -6.97
CA ARG A 6 8.80 -9.98 -7.97
C ARG A 6 7.75 -9.16 -8.72
N VAL A 7 6.93 -8.40 -7.99
CA VAL A 7 5.95 -7.49 -8.60
C VAL A 7 6.65 -6.45 -9.49
N TRP A 8 7.77 -5.88 -9.04
CA TRP A 8 8.58 -4.94 -9.82
C TRP A 8 9.23 -5.57 -11.06
N ARG A 9 9.58 -6.85 -11.01
CA ARG A 9 10.07 -7.59 -12.18
C ARG A 9 8.95 -7.77 -13.18
N VAL A 10 7.77 -8.16 -12.74
CA VAL A 10 6.59 -8.36 -13.60
C VAL A 10 6.15 -7.05 -14.25
N ILE A 11 6.10 -5.95 -13.49
CA ILE A 11 5.75 -4.62 -14.02
C ILE A 11 6.72 -4.20 -15.12
N ARG A 12 8.03 -4.48 -14.94
CA ARG A 12 9.07 -4.17 -15.93
C ARG A 12 9.17 -5.17 -17.08
N ALA A 13 8.72 -6.41 -16.86
CA ALA A 13 8.77 -7.45 -17.88
C ALA A 13 7.77 -7.15 -19.00
N ASN A 14 8.23 -7.28 -20.23
CA ASN A 14 7.32 -7.27 -21.38
C ASN A 14 6.74 -8.67 -21.53
N VAL A 15 5.42 -8.80 -21.64
CA VAL A 15 4.79 -10.10 -21.88
C VAL A 15 5.31 -10.73 -23.19
N ASN A 16 5.73 -9.93 -24.18
CA ASN A 16 6.39 -10.46 -25.37
C ASN A 16 7.72 -11.15 -25.06
N THR A 17 8.53 -10.60 -24.15
CA THR A 17 9.82 -11.21 -23.79
C THR A 17 9.67 -12.51 -23.01
N LEU A 18 8.51 -12.74 -22.36
CA LEU A 18 8.21 -14.01 -21.69
C LEU A 18 7.84 -15.13 -22.68
N ILE A 19 7.38 -14.75 -23.86
CA ILE A 19 6.94 -15.68 -24.92
C ILE A 19 8.09 -15.96 -25.91
N SER A 20 8.97 -14.98 -26.11
CA SER A 20 10.15 -15.11 -26.96
C SER A 20 11.14 -16.14 -26.40
N GLY A 21 11.25 -17.29 -27.07
CA GLY A 21 12.19 -18.36 -26.73
C GLY A 21 11.64 -19.47 -25.83
N ALA A 22 10.34 -19.44 -25.49
CA ALA A 22 9.69 -20.54 -24.77
C ALA A 22 9.32 -21.68 -25.73
N GLU A 23 9.66 -22.93 -25.38
CA GLU A 23 9.21 -24.12 -26.13
C GLU A 23 7.69 -24.29 -26.09
N ASP A 24 7.06 -23.94 -24.96
CA ASP A 24 5.61 -23.93 -24.78
C ASP A 24 5.14 -22.57 -24.20
N PRO A 25 4.93 -21.57 -25.07
CA PRO A 25 4.57 -20.22 -24.65
C PRO A 25 3.20 -20.15 -23.96
N GLU A 26 2.30 -21.10 -24.23
CA GLU A 26 0.99 -21.16 -23.59
C GLU A 26 1.13 -21.51 -22.11
N LYS A 27 1.89 -22.57 -21.82
CA LYS A 27 2.12 -23.04 -20.45
C LYS A 27 2.90 -22.04 -19.60
N VAL A 28 3.94 -21.43 -20.17
CA VAL A 28 4.71 -20.37 -19.49
C VAL A 28 3.83 -19.18 -19.14
N LEU A 29 2.95 -18.76 -20.07
CA LEU A 29 2.04 -17.65 -19.85
C LEU A 29 0.97 -17.98 -18.79
N GLU A 30 0.45 -19.20 -18.76
CA GLU A 30 -0.51 -19.66 -17.75
C GLU A 30 0.10 -19.70 -16.35
N GLN A 31 1.32 -20.24 -16.22
CA GLN A 31 2.06 -20.25 -14.96
C GLN A 31 2.31 -18.82 -14.47
N THR A 32 2.79 -17.94 -15.36
CA THR A 32 3.03 -16.53 -15.03
C THR A 32 1.74 -15.84 -14.56
N VAL A 33 0.61 -16.03 -15.25
CA VAL A 33 -0.68 -15.45 -14.85
C VAL A 33 -1.11 -15.92 -13.47
N THR A 34 -0.90 -17.19 -13.17
CA THR A 34 -1.24 -17.78 -11.86
C THR A 34 -0.35 -17.20 -10.75
N GLU A 35 0.95 -17.10 -10.99
CA GLU A 35 1.89 -16.48 -10.05
C GLU A 35 1.56 -15.01 -9.80
N MET A 36 1.26 -14.24 -10.85
CA MET A 36 0.87 -12.84 -10.73
C MET A 36 -0.43 -12.67 -9.92
N GLN A 37 -1.41 -13.56 -10.10
CA GLN A 37 -2.65 -13.54 -9.30
C GLN A 37 -2.37 -13.83 -7.82
N ASN A 38 -1.49 -14.80 -7.52
CA ASN A 38 -1.09 -15.10 -6.16
C ASN A 38 -0.35 -13.91 -5.50
N ASP A 39 0.55 -13.27 -6.24
CA ASP A 39 1.26 -12.08 -5.76
C ASP A 39 0.29 -10.89 -5.59
N LEU A 40 -0.73 -10.75 -6.43
CA LEU A 40 -1.79 -9.74 -6.28
C LEU A 40 -2.58 -9.93 -4.98
N VAL A 41 -2.95 -11.17 -4.63
CA VAL A 41 -3.65 -11.46 -3.36
C VAL A 41 -2.78 -11.07 -2.16
N LYS A 42 -1.49 -11.41 -2.18
CA LYS A 42 -0.54 -11.05 -1.11
C LYS A 42 -0.35 -9.54 -1.02
N LEU A 43 -0.28 -8.85 -2.16
CA LEU A 43 -0.18 -7.40 -2.20
C LEU A 43 -1.44 -6.73 -1.62
N ARG A 44 -2.64 -7.25 -1.92
CA ARG A 44 -3.90 -6.79 -1.31
C ARG A 44 -3.90 -6.95 0.21
N GLN A 45 -3.42 -8.08 0.72
CA GLN A 45 -3.26 -8.32 2.16
C GLN A 45 -2.28 -7.33 2.79
N ALA A 46 -1.12 -7.10 2.15
CA ALA A 46 -0.14 -6.12 2.62
C ALA A 46 -0.70 -4.69 2.64
N VAL A 47 -1.46 -4.30 1.62
CA VAL A 47 -2.17 -3.00 1.57
C VAL A 47 -3.19 -2.90 2.69
N ALA A 48 -3.98 -3.95 2.94
CA ALA A 48 -4.96 -3.96 4.02
C ALA A 48 -4.29 -3.80 5.40
N GLN A 49 -3.17 -4.50 5.62
CA GLN A 49 -2.38 -4.38 6.86
C GLN A 49 -1.76 -2.99 7.01
N ALA A 50 -1.27 -2.40 5.92
CA ALA A 50 -0.77 -1.03 5.90
C ALA A 50 -1.87 -0.02 6.25
N ILE A 51 -3.09 -0.17 5.71
CA ILE A 51 -4.25 0.67 6.03
C ILE A 51 -4.62 0.54 7.51
N ALA A 52 -4.64 -0.69 8.04
CA ALA A 52 -4.93 -0.91 9.46
C ALA A 52 -3.90 -0.24 10.37
N THR A 53 -2.62 -0.32 10.00
CA THR A 53 -1.51 0.33 10.71
C THR A 53 -1.63 1.85 10.64
N GLN A 54 -1.92 2.41 9.46
CA GLN A 54 -2.15 3.83 9.27
C GLN A 54 -3.30 4.34 10.14
N LYS A 55 -4.45 3.67 10.13
CA LYS A 55 -5.59 4.04 10.98
C LYS A 55 -5.25 3.99 12.46
N ARG A 56 -4.42 3.03 12.88
CA ARG A 56 -3.95 2.96 14.27
C ARG A 56 -3.07 4.17 14.62
N THR A 57 -2.12 4.53 13.76
CA THR A 57 -1.25 5.71 13.98
C THR A 57 -2.06 7.02 13.95
N GLU A 58 -3.03 7.14 13.05
CA GLU A 58 -3.96 8.29 13.00
C GLU A 58 -4.77 8.44 14.28
N ARG A 59 -5.26 7.34 14.85
CA ARG A 59 -5.96 7.36 16.15
C ARG A 59 -5.04 7.82 17.27
N GLN A 60 -3.80 7.32 17.30
CA GLN A 60 -2.80 7.74 18.29
C GLN A 60 -2.48 9.23 18.17
N TYR A 61 -2.33 9.73 16.94
CA TYR A 61 -2.15 11.15 16.65
C TYR A 61 -3.32 11.99 17.19
N SER A 62 -4.56 11.59 16.87
CA SER A 62 -5.76 12.29 17.34
C SER A 62 -5.86 12.29 18.86
N GLN A 63 -5.51 11.18 19.51
CA GLN A 63 -5.51 11.08 20.96
C GLN A 63 -4.46 12.02 21.58
N ALA A 64 -3.24 12.06 21.04
CA ALA A 64 -2.19 12.95 21.51
C ALA A 64 -2.58 14.43 21.36
N GLN A 65 -3.22 14.81 20.25
CA GLN A 65 -3.77 16.16 20.09
C GLN A 65 -4.84 16.48 21.12
N SER A 66 -5.83 15.59 21.31
CA SER A 66 -6.89 15.79 22.30
C SER A 66 -6.33 15.98 23.70
N THR A 67 -5.32 15.19 24.09
CA THR A 67 -4.65 15.33 25.38
C THR A 67 -3.90 16.66 25.48
N ALA A 68 -3.23 17.11 24.42
CA ALA A 68 -2.57 18.41 24.38
C ALA A 68 -3.57 19.56 24.57
N ASP A 69 -4.73 19.50 23.90
CA ASP A 69 -5.80 20.49 24.03
C ASP A 69 -6.41 20.49 25.44
N GLU A 70 -6.53 19.32 26.07
CA GLU A 70 -6.96 19.24 27.46
C GLU A 70 -5.98 19.92 28.41
N TRP A 71 -4.68 19.68 28.26
CA TRP A 71 -3.65 20.38 29.03
C TRP A 71 -3.66 21.88 28.78
N TYR A 72 -3.97 22.31 27.56
CA TYR A 72 -4.14 23.73 27.26
C TYR A 72 -5.33 24.35 28.01
N ARG A 73 -6.49 23.69 28.00
CA ARG A 73 -7.66 24.13 28.79
C ARG A 73 -7.36 24.19 30.28
N ARG A 74 -6.64 23.20 30.81
CA ARG A 74 -6.20 23.18 32.22
C ARG A 74 -5.27 24.35 32.54
N ALA A 75 -4.34 24.69 31.63
CA ALA A 75 -3.47 25.84 31.78
C ALA A 75 -4.25 27.17 31.80
N GLN A 76 -5.23 27.34 30.91
CA GLN A 76 -6.10 28.51 30.89
C GLN A 76 -6.89 28.68 32.19
N LEU A 77 -7.45 27.58 32.71
CA LEU A 77 -8.19 27.59 33.97
C LEU A 77 -7.29 27.91 35.18
N ALA A 78 -6.05 27.41 35.18
CA ALA A 78 -5.07 27.73 36.22
C ALA A 78 -4.68 29.22 36.19
N LEU A 79 -4.48 29.80 35.00
CA LEU A 79 -4.22 31.24 34.84
C LEU A 79 -5.37 32.09 35.34
N GLN A 80 -6.62 31.72 35.02
CA GLN A 80 -7.81 32.43 35.52
C GLN A 80 -7.90 32.43 37.05
N LYS A 81 -7.37 31.38 37.70
CA LYS A 81 -7.31 31.25 39.16
C LYS A 81 -6.05 31.87 39.78
N GLY A 82 -5.19 32.54 39.00
CA GLY A 82 -3.93 33.12 39.46
C GLY A 82 -2.85 32.08 39.81
N GLN A 83 -3.02 30.83 39.41
CA GLN A 83 -2.09 29.72 39.70
C GLN A 83 -1.04 29.58 38.58
N GLU A 84 -0.14 30.55 38.46
CA GLU A 84 0.83 30.61 37.36
C GLU A 84 1.75 29.38 37.28
N ASN A 85 2.20 28.85 38.42
CA ASN A 85 3.06 27.66 38.44
C ASN A 85 2.36 26.43 37.82
N LEU A 86 1.09 26.23 38.17
CA LEU A 86 0.28 25.12 37.67
C LEU A 86 -0.05 25.28 36.18
N ALA A 87 -0.24 26.53 35.73
CA ALA A 87 -0.38 26.84 34.31
C ALA A 87 0.90 26.53 33.52
N ARG A 88 2.09 26.88 34.04
CA ARG A 88 3.37 26.57 33.40
C ARG A 88 3.59 25.07 33.29
N GLU A 89 3.33 24.30 34.33
CA GLU A 89 3.43 22.83 34.30
C GLU A 89 2.47 22.22 33.26
N ALA A 90 1.22 22.70 33.21
CA ALA A 90 0.25 22.26 32.22
C ALA A 90 0.69 22.58 30.79
N LEU A 91 1.29 23.75 30.54
CA LEU A 91 1.86 24.10 29.23
C LEU A 91 3.06 23.23 28.86
N THR A 92 3.92 22.88 29.81
CA THR A 92 5.04 21.95 29.57
C THR A 92 4.53 20.58 29.16
N ARG A 93 3.49 20.06 29.83
CA ARG A 93 2.84 18.80 29.45
C ARG A 93 2.16 18.89 28.10
N ARG A 94 1.45 19.98 27.80
CA ARG A 94 0.89 20.24 26.46
C ARG A 94 1.98 20.12 25.40
N LYS A 95 3.12 20.78 25.61
CA LYS A 95 4.22 20.80 24.64
C LYS A 95 4.71 19.38 24.31
N SER A 96 4.92 18.52 25.32
CA SER A 96 5.37 17.14 25.07
C SER A 96 4.35 16.31 24.29
N TYR A 97 3.05 16.44 24.58
CA TYR A 97 2.00 15.78 23.79
C TYR A 97 1.91 16.34 22.36
N GLN A 98 2.16 17.64 22.19
CA GLN A 98 2.14 18.29 20.88
C GLN A 98 3.34 17.86 20.02
N GLU A 99 4.52 17.69 20.61
CA GLU A 99 5.70 17.09 19.96
C GLU A 99 5.42 15.64 19.54
N THR A 100 4.81 14.85 20.43
CA THR A 100 4.39 13.46 20.14
C THR A 100 3.40 13.40 18.98
N ALA A 101 2.39 14.27 18.98
CA ALA A 101 1.42 14.37 17.89
C ALA A 101 2.12 14.75 16.57
N THR A 102 3.08 15.67 16.61
CA THR A 102 3.84 16.07 15.41
C THR A 102 4.65 14.89 14.85
N ALA A 103 5.31 14.11 15.70
CA ALA A 103 6.04 12.91 15.28
C ALA A 103 5.10 11.86 14.65
N MET A 104 3.94 11.61 15.26
CA MET A 104 2.93 10.68 14.71
C MET A 104 2.38 11.17 13.37
N LYS A 105 2.18 12.49 13.21
CA LYS A 105 1.73 13.08 11.95
C LYS A 105 2.72 12.83 10.81
N VAL A 106 4.03 12.99 11.07
CA VAL A 106 5.08 12.67 10.10
C VAL A 106 5.03 11.19 9.72
N GLN A 107 4.84 10.31 10.70
CA GLN A 107 4.74 8.87 10.45
C GLN A 107 3.50 8.51 9.59
N VAL A 108 2.34 9.12 9.86
CA VAL A 108 1.13 8.94 9.04
C VAL A 108 1.38 9.37 7.60
N GLU A 109 2.04 10.51 7.38
CA GLU A 109 2.31 11.01 6.03
C GLU A 109 3.26 10.07 5.26
N GLN A 110 4.30 9.55 5.92
CA GLN A 110 5.19 8.55 5.33
C GLN A 110 4.43 7.26 4.96
N GLN A 111 3.57 6.77 5.85
CA GLN A 111 2.75 5.58 5.60
C GLN A 111 1.79 5.81 4.43
N LYS A 112 1.21 6.99 4.31
CA LYS A 112 0.32 7.37 3.21
C LYS A 112 1.05 7.34 1.85
N GLN A 113 2.28 7.84 1.78
CA GLN A 113 3.10 7.77 0.57
C GLN A 113 3.41 6.33 0.18
N VAL A 114 3.76 5.46 1.14
CA VAL A 114 3.99 4.04 0.90
C VAL A 114 2.71 3.36 0.41
N MET A 115 1.57 3.65 1.04
CA MET A 115 0.27 3.11 0.64
C MET A 115 -0.09 3.50 -0.80
N GLU A 116 0.10 4.77 -1.19
CA GLU A 116 -0.20 5.19 -2.56
C GLU A 116 0.69 4.49 -3.59
N LYS A 117 1.99 4.30 -3.29
CA LYS A 117 2.88 3.48 -4.14
C LYS A 117 2.38 2.04 -4.25
N LEU A 118 1.96 1.42 -3.15
CA LEU A 118 1.44 0.05 -3.17
C LEU A 118 0.14 -0.06 -3.99
N LYS A 119 -0.77 0.92 -3.90
CA LYS A 119 -1.99 0.97 -4.72
C LYS A 119 -1.68 1.16 -6.20
N GLN A 120 -0.71 2.01 -6.53
CA GLN A 120 -0.25 2.19 -7.92
C GLN A 120 0.31 0.88 -8.48
N ASN A 121 1.21 0.23 -7.74
CA ASN A 121 1.80 -1.06 -8.14
C ASN A 121 0.74 -2.15 -8.30
N MET A 122 -0.27 -2.17 -7.41
CA MET A 122 -1.40 -3.10 -7.50
C MET A 122 -2.18 -2.91 -8.81
N ARG A 123 -2.52 -1.67 -9.17
CA ARG A 123 -3.21 -1.35 -10.43
C ARG A 123 -2.38 -1.78 -11.66
N GLN A 124 -1.07 -1.52 -11.63
CA GLN A 124 -0.18 -1.94 -12.71
C GLN A 124 -0.11 -3.46 -12.84
N LEU A 125 -0.05 -4.19 -11.72
CA LEU A 125 -0.06 -5.66 -11.73
C LEU A 125 -1.39 -6.20 -12.29
N GLU A 126 -2.52 -5.61 -11.93
CA GLU A 126 -3.84 -5.95 -12.48
C GLU A 126 -3.90 -5.74 -14.00
N GLN A 127 -3.36 -4.62 -14.49
CA GLN A 127 -3.24 -4.36 -15.93
C GLN A 127 -2.37 -5.41 -16.62
N LYS A 128 -1.19 -5.74 -16.08
CA LYS A 128 -0.30 -6.77 -16.64
C LYS A 128 -0.95 -8.16 -16.68
N ILE A 129 -1.72 -8.51 -15.64
CA ILE A 129 -2.48 -9.76 -15.62
C ILE A 129 -3.53 -9.76 -16.74
N SER A 130 -4.23 -8.65 -16.96
CA SER A 130 -5.23 -8.56 -18.03
C SER A 130 -4.61 -8.67 -19.43
N GLU A 131 -3.47 -8.00 -19.67
CA GLU A 131 -2.70 -8.11 -20.91
C GLU A 131 -2.25 -9.55 -21.18
N ALA A 132 -1.71 -10.23 -20.16
CA ALA A 132 -1.27 -11.61 -20.27
C ALA A 132 -2.43 -12.58 -20.56
N LYS A 133 -3.61 -12.37 -19.94
CA LYS A 133 -4.82 -13.16 -20.24
C LYS A 133 -5.29 -12.97 -21.68
N LEU A 134 -5.32 -11.73 -22.19
CA LEU A 134 -5.72 -11.46 -23.56
C LEU A 134 -4.77 -12.10 -24.58
N LYS A 135 -3.46 -12.02 -24.34
CA LYS A 135 -2.46 -12.69 -25.20
C LYS A 135 -2.63 -14.21 -25.20
N ARG A 136 -2.95 -14.81 -24.05
CA ARG A 136 -3.25 -16.25 -23.97
C ARG A 136 -4.43 -16.61 -24.87
N ILE A 137 -5.52 -15.86 -24.80
CA ILE A 137 -6.71 -16.08 -25.64
C ILE A 137 -6.35 -15.96 -27.12
N CYS A 138 -5.53 -14.98 -27.50
CA CYS A 138 -5.08 -14.81 -28.88
C CYS A 138 -4.25 -16.01 -29.38
N ILE A 139 -3.31 -16.51 -28.57
CA ILE A 139 -2.50 -17.70 -28.91
C ILE A 139 -3.40 -18.94 -29.07
N LEU A 140 -4.34 -19.14 -28.14
CA LEU A 140 -5.31 -20.23 -28.19
C LEU A 140 -6.18 -20.17 -29.44
N LEU A 141 -6.71 -18.99 -29.78
CA LEU A 141 -7.52 -18.78 -30.97
C LEU A 141 -6.71 -19.03 -32.25
N GLY A 142 -5.47 -18.54 -32.30
CA GLY A 142 -4.55 -18.82 -33.41
C GLY A 142 -4.32 -20.32 -33.61
N HIS A 143 -4.11 -21.07 -32.53
CA HIS A 143 -3.92 -22.52 -32.59
C HIS A 143 -5.20 -23.25 -33.04
N VAL A 144 -6.38 -22.83 -32.58
CA VAL A 144 -7.67 -23.41 -32.99
C VAL A 144 -7.98 -23.14 -34.46
N LEU A 145 -7.66 -21.94 -34.96
CA LEU A 145 -7.86 -21.55 -36.36
C LEU A 145 -6.86 -22.23 -37.32
N LEU A 146 -5.66 -22.58 -36.83
CA LEU A 146 -4.62 -23.27 -37.60
C LEU A 146 -4.71 -24.79 -37.54
N ARG A 147 -5.63 -25.38 -36.75
CA ARG A 147 -5.89 -26.83 -36.81
C ARG A 147 -6.53 -27.17 -38.16
N PRO A 148 -5.89 -27.98 -39.01
CA PRO A 148 -6.53 -28.42 -40.24
C PRO A 148 -7.81 -29.18 -39.90
N ARG A 149 -8.93 -28.83 -40.54
CA ARG A 149 -10.12 -29.68 -40.56
C ARG A 149 -9.68 -31.04 -41.10
N LYS A 150 -9.52 -32.04 -40.23
CA LYS A 150 -9.46 -33.43 -40.67
C LYS A 150 -10.78 -33.72 -41.39
N SER A 151 -10.73 -33.87 -42.71
CA SER A 151 -11.76 -34.54 -43.50
C SER A 151 -11.71 -36.03 -43.23
#